data_AF-A0A4Q5S4N9-F1
#
_entry.id   AF-A0A4Q5S4N9-F1
#
_cell.length_a   1.000
_cell.length_b   1.000
_cell.length_c   1.000
_cell.angle_alpha   90.00
_cell.angle_beta   90.00
_cell.angle_gamma   90.00
#
_symmetry.space_group_name_H-M   'P 1'
#
loop_
_entity.id
_entity.type
_entity.pdbx_description
1 polymer ?
#
loop_
_entity_poly.entity_id
_entity_poly.type
_entity_poly.pdbx_seq_one_letter_code
_entity_poly.pdbx_strand_id
1 'polypeptide(L)'
;MTLRFLVTAAILSALPLTAQAGDKLCATPEQTKNIRNYYEKMRPGVPLPVPSRYFNVAEAIIPSALPDTEAVGTASTAAIADQVWKSIESWGAQTSVSLVFAPNSKNSFSVTSLVPIDQNNSADGYLDVYADGGKGIHSHIQIANIAAIYAHDLPNGDGKNRTRGISFYGPTGDLIIGVYASIKADPFDPKAAEGFARTWDLLKGMKRPCA
;
A
#
# COMPACT_ATOMS: atom_id res chain seq x y z
N MET A 1 18.29 -17.05 -71.00
CA MET A 1 19.27 -16.93 -69.91
C MET A 1 18.80 -15.76 -69.04
N THR A 2 18.01 -16.06 -68.00
CA THR A 2 17.31 -15.02 -67.23
C THR A 2 17.54 -15.28 -65.75
N LEU A 3 18.37 -14.43 -65.15
CA LEU A 3 18.87 -14.48 -63.79
C LEU A 3 17.77 -13.96 -62.84
N ARG A 4 17.28 -14.78 -61.89
CA ARG A 4 16.36 -14.35 -60.84
C ARG A 4 17.16 -14.08 -59.55
N PHE A 5 17.15 -12.83 -59.12
CA PHE A 5 17.72 -12.37 -57.85
C PHE A 5 16.87 -12.89 -56.67
N LEU A 6 17.53 -13.55 -55.71
CA LEU A 6 16.98 -13.86 -54.38
C LEU A 6 17.17 -12.63 -53.49
N VAL A 7 16.07 -12.01 -53.07
CA VAL A 7 16.06 -10.99 -52.03
C VAL A 7 15.86 -11.69 -50.69
N THR A 8 16.92 -11.75 -49.88
CA THR A 8 16.87 -12.25 -48.51
C THR A 8 16.36 -11.13 -47.60
N ALA A 9 15.08 -11.17 -47.23
CA ALA A 9 14.53 -10.26 -46.23
C ALA A 9 14.90 -10.76 -44.82
N ALA A 10 15.80 -10.04 -44.15
CA ALA A 10 16.12 -10.26 -42.74
C ALA A 10 14.97 -9.73 -41.87
N ILE A 11 14.23 -10.64 -41.24
CA ILE A 11 13.21 -10.30 -40.24
C ILE A 11 13.96 -9.95 -38.95
N LEU A 12 14.05 -8.65 -38.63
CA LEU A 12 14.44 -8.16 -37.32
C LEU A 12 13.31 -8.50 -36.34
N SER A 13 13.47 -9.57 -35.57
CA SER A 13 12.59 -9.89 -34.46
C SER A 13 12.77 -8.86 -33.35
N ALA A 14 11.88 -7.87 -33.28
CA ALA A 14 11.76 -6.99 -32.13
C ALA A 14 11.29 -7.84 -30.93
N LEU A 15 12.21 -8.15 -30.01
CA LEU A 15 11.85 -8.73 -28.73
C LEU A 15 10.97 -7.73 -27.98
N PRO A 16 9.73 -8.09 -27.57
CA PRO A 16 8.94 -7.22 -26.74
C PRO A 16 9.67 -7.04 -25.40
N LEU A 17 9.96 -5.79 -25.03
CA LEU A 17 10.30 -5.46 -23.65
C LEU A 17 9.16 -6.00 -22.78
N THR A 18 9.46 -6.95 -21.92
CA THR A 18 8.55 -7.42 -20.89
C THR A 18 8.22 -6.25 -19.97
N ALA A 19 7.02 -5.69 -20.12
CA ALA A 19 6.46 -4.73 -19.18
C ALA A 19 6.54 -5.34 -17.77
N GLN A 20 7.28 -4.67 -16.89
CA GLN A 20 7.50 -5.11 -15.53
C GLN A 20 6.14 -5.09 -14.81
N ALA A 21 5.84 -6.09 -13.96
CA ALA A 21 4.56 -6.18 -13.25
C ALA A 21 4.21 -4.91 -12.43
N GLY A 22 5.18 -4.02 -12.16
CA GLY A 22 4.97 -2.70 -11.55
C GLY A 22 4.04 -1.78 -12.35
N ASP A 23 4.01 -1.88 -13.68
CA ASP A 23 3.23 -0.97 -14.53
C ASP A 23 1.72 -1.08 -14.29
N LYS A 24 1.23 -2.22 -13.80
CA LYS A 24 -0.21 -2.47 -13.59
C LYS A 24 -0.77 -1.87 -12.31
N LEU A 25 0.09 -1.50 -11.34
CA LEU A 25 -0.32 -0.90 -10.07
C LEU A 25 -0.09 0.61 -10.03
N CYS A 26 0.29 1.20 -11.16
CA CYS A 26 0.53 2.63 -11.29
C CYS A 26 -0.67 3.33 -11.93
N ALA A 27 -1.09 4.43 -11.29
CA ALA A 27 -2.15 5.27 -11.80
C ALA A 27 -1.79 5.89 -13.15
N THR A 28 -2.74 5.88 -14.08
CA THR A 28 -2.65 6.68 -15.30
C THR A 28 -2.79 8.18 -14.98
N PRO A 29 -2.37 9.10 -15.87
CA PRO A 29 -2.54 10.53 -15.67
C PRO A 29 -4.00 10.95 -15.39
N GLU A 30 -4.96 10.28 -16.04
CA GLU A 30 -6.38 10.53 -15.82
C GLU A 30 -6.83 10.06 -14.43
N GLN A 31 -6.42 8.87 -14.01
CA GLN A 31 -6.68 8.36 -12.66
C GLN A 31 -6.08 9.29 -11.60
N THR A 32 -4.83 9.72 -11.78
CA THR A 32 -4.15 10.70 -10.93
C THR A 32 -4.97 11.98 -10.76
N LYS A 33 -5.42 12.59 -11.87
CA LYS A 33 -6.26 13.78 -11.83
C LYS A 33 -7.56 13.55 -11.04
N ASN A 34 -8.24 12.45 -11.30
CA ASN A 34 -9.55 12.17 -10.70
C ASN A 34 -9.46 11.83 -9.20
N ILE A 35 -8.47 11.01 -8.81
CA ILE A 35 -8.24 10.61 -7.42
C ILE A 35 -7.81 11.82 -6.58
N ARG A 36 -6.90 12.65 -7.10
CA ARG A 36 -6.51 13.89 -6.40
C ARG A 36 -7.69 14.83 -6.22
N ASN A 37 -8.49 15.04 -7.26
CA ASN A 37 -9.69 15.88 -7.16
C ASN A 37 -10.70 15.34 -6.13
N TYR A 38 -10.82 14.01 -6.00
CA TYR A 38 -11.66 13.40 -4.97
C TYR A 38 -11.19 13.72 -3.55
N TYR A 39 -9.88 13.61 -3.28
CA TYR A 39 -9.33 13.95 -1.98
C TYR A 39 -9.37 15.46 -1.69
N GLU A 40 -9.08 16.30 -2.69
CA GLU A 40 -9.04 17.75 -2.52
C GLU A 40 -10.43 18.37 -2.34
N LYS A 41 -11.45 17.85 -3.06
CA LYS A 41 -12.75 18.55 -3.19
C LYS A 41 -13.96 17.78 -2.69
N MET A 42 -13.90 16.45 -2.66
CA MET A 42 -15.08 15.63 -2.37
C MET A 42 -15.02 15.04 -0.97
N ARG A 43 -13.97 14.28 -0.68
CA ARG A 43 -13.83 13.52 0.56
C ARG A 43 -12.40 13.56 1.09
N PRO A 44 -11.92 14.70 1.61
CA PRO A 44 -10.62 14.80 2.24
C PRO A 44 -10.42 13.78 3.38
N GLY A 45 -9.21 13.24 3.46
CA GLY A 45 -8.78 12.35 4.54
C GLY A 45 -9.51 11.00 4.63
N VAL A 46 -10.30 10.57 3.65
CA VAL A 46 -10.92 9.23 3.74
C VAL A 46 -9.88 8.11 3.52
N PRO A 47 -9.98 6.96 4.22
CA PRO A 47 -9.04 5.84 4.04
C PRO A 47 -8.88 5.40 2.57
N LEU A 48 -7.67 4.97 2.19
CA LEU A 48 -7.31 4.64 0.80
C LEU A 48 -8.26 3.64 0.09
N PRO A 49 -8.83 2.62 0.77
CA PRO A 49 -9.77 1.68 0.12
C PRO A 49 -11.14 2.29 -0.21
N VAL A 50 -11.44 3.50 0.25
CA VAL A 50 -12.75 4.12 0.01
C VAL A 50 -12.90 4.57 -1.45
N PRO A 51 -11.99 5.37 -2.04
CA PRO A 51 -12.11 5.82 -3.43
C PRO A 51 -11.99 4.72 -4.49
N SER A 52 -11.30 3.60 -4.22
CA SER A 52 -11.15 2.50 -5.19
C SER A 52 -12.49 2.03 -5.75
N ARG A 53 -13.50 1.98 -4.87
CA ARG A 53 -14.90 1.64 -5.18
C ARG A 53 -15.59 2.64 -6.09
N TYR A 54 -15.33 3.92 -5.86
CA TYR A 54 -15.93 5.00 -6.62
C TYR A 54 -15.37 5.05 -8.05
N PHE A 55 -14.07 4.76 -8.20
CA PHE A 55 -13.39 4.78 -9.49
C PHE A 55 -13.32 3.40 -10.19
N ASN A 56 -13.76 2.34 -9.52
CA ASN A 56 -13.66 0.95 -9.99
C ASN A 56 -12.23 0.59 -10.42
N VAL A 57 -11.26 0.87 -9.56
CA VAL A 57 -9.82 0.57 -9.74
C VAL A 57 -9.30 -0.27 -8.58
N ALA A 58 -8.17 -0.96 -8.78
CA ALA A 58 -7.46 -1.64 -7.70
C ALA A 58 -7.05 -0.63 -6.60
N GLU A 59 -7.00 -1.08 -5.35
CA GLU A 59 -6.76 -0.18 -4.21
C GLU A 59 -5.36 0.44 -4.21
N ALA A 60 -4.35 -0.30 -4.69
CA ALA A 60 -2.98 0.20 -4.85
C ALA A 60 -2.86 1.35 -5.87
N ILE A 61 -3.81 1.49 -6.81
CA ILE A 61 -3.84 2.63 -7.75
C ILE A 61 -4.06 3.93 -6.98
N ILE A 62 -4.83 3.91 -5.89
CA ILE A 62 -5.15 5.10 -5.10
C ILE A 62 -3.91 5.79 -4.55
N PRO A 63 -3.04 5.16 -3.72
CA PRO A 63 -1.84 5.83 -3.24
C PRO A 63 -0.81 6.09 -4.34
N SER A 64 -0.81 5.33 -5.44
CA SER A 64 0.08 5.60 -6.59
C SER A 64 -0.25 6.90 -7.33
N ALA A 65 -1.51 7.35 -7.26
CA ALA A 65 -2.02 8.59 -7.86
C ALA A 65 -1.73 9.84 -7.02
N LEU A 66 -1.25 9.68 -5.78
CA LEU A 66 -1.04 10.79 -4.86
C LEU A 66 0.39 11.35 -4.99
N PRO A 67 0.57 12.67 -4.73
CA PRO A 67 1.91 13.24 -4.70
C PRO A 67 2.75 12.67 -3.56
N ASP A 68 4.07 12.75 -3.70
CA ASP A 68 5.05 12.24 -2.71
C ASP A 68 4.92 12.87 -1.32
N THR A 69 4.26 14.03 -1.22
CA THR A 69 3.93 14.68 0.05
C THR A 69 2.76 14.04 0.79
N GLU A 70 1.97 13.21 0.11
CA GLU A 70 0.76 12.58 0.64
C GLU A 70 0.83 11.05 0.62
N ALA A 71 1.61 10.45 -0.27
CA ALA A 71 1.90 9.03 -0.24
C ALA A 71 3.31 8.70 -0.74
N VAL A 72 4.01 7.85 0.02
CA VAL A 72 5.29 7.25 -0.35
C VAL A 72 5.16 5.73 -0.31
N GLY A 73 5.82 5.03 -1.22
CA GLY A 73 5.71 3.58 -1.27
C GLY A 73 6.83 2.93 -2.04
N THR A 74 6.85 1.61 -2.01
CA THR A 74 7.83 0.76 -2.68
C THR A 74 7.16 -0.46 -3.30
N ALA A 75 7.74 -0.98 -4.37
CA ALA A 75 7.52 -2.38 -4.73
C ALA A 75 8.10 -3.26 -3.62
N SER A 76 7.46 -4.39 -3.35
CA SER A 76 7.78 -5.21 -2.18
C SER A 76 8.34 -6.58 -2.57
N THR A 77 9.19 -7.09 -1.68
CA THR A 77 9.63 -8.49 -1.59
C THR A 77 9.34 -8.94 -0.16
N ALA A 78 9.46 -10.23 0.14
CA ALA A 78 9.29 -10.71 1.52
C ALA A 78 10.22 -9.99 2.52
N ALA A 79 11.47 -9.72 2.15
CA ALA A 79 12.42 -9.00 3.00
C ALA A 79 12.03 -7.53 3.23
N ILE A 80 11.53 -6.84 2.19
CA ILE A 80 11.03 -5.46 2.33
C ILE A 80 9.79 -5.43 3.21
N ALA A 81 8.86 -6.37 3.01
CA ALA A 81 7.65 -6.48 3.82
C ALA A 81 7.96 -6.73 5.30
N ASP A 82 8.87 -7.66 5.60
CA ASP A 82 9.37 -7.91 6.95
C ASP A 82 10.01 -6.65 7.56
N GLN A 83 10.89 -5.98 6.82
CA GLN A 83 11.53 -4.75 7.29
C GLN A 83 10.51 -3.66 7.64
N VAL A 84 9.49 -3.45 6.80
CA VAL A 84 8.43 -2.47 7.09
C VAL A 84 7.58 -2.93 8.28
N TRP A 85 7.28 -4.22 8.39
CA TRP A 85 6.51 -4.75 9.50
C TRP A 85 7.25 -4.57 10.84
N LYS A 86 8.55 -4.88 10.90
CA LYS A 86 9.40 -4.63 12.07
C LYS A 86 9.41 -3.15 12.47
N SER A 87 9.35 -2.25 11.48
CA SER A 87 9.17 -0.81 11.75
C SER A 87 7.83 -0.52 12.44
N ILE A 88 6.74 -1.16 12.03
CA ILE A 88 5.42 -1.05 12.66
C ILE A 88 5.44 -1.62 14.09
N GLU A 89 6.06 -2.77 14.31
CA GLU A 89 6.18 -3.36 15.66
C GLU A 89 6.89 -2.42 16.64
N SER A 90 7.86 -1.64 16.14
CA SER A 90 8.58 -0.63 16.92
C SER A 90 7.72 0.56 17.38
N TRP A 91 6.46 0.65 16.92
CA TRP A 91 5.50 1.64 17.44
C TRP A 91 5.13 1.31 18.89
N GLY A 92 5.15 0.01 19.24
CA GLY A 92 4.96 -0.52 20.59
C GLY A 92 3.69 -1.37 20.70
N ALA A 93 3.80 -2.55 21.32
CA ALA A 93 2.71 -3.52 21.47
C ALA A 93 1.47 -3.01 22.24
N GLN A 94 1.61 -1.89 22.96
CA GLN A 94 0.53 -1.25 23.73
C GLN A 94 -0.03 -0.01 23.03
N THR A 95 0.45 0.29 21.83
CA THR A 95 0.01 1.45 21.06
C THR A 95 -1.29 1.14 20.35
N SER A 96 -2.29 2.02 20.51
CA SER A 96 -3.58 1.89 19.84
C SER A 96 -3.48 2.31 18.38
N VAL A 97 -4.02 1.49 17.49
CA VAL A 97 -4.07 1.69 16.03
C VAL A 97 -5.45 1.30 15.49
N SER A 98 -5.72 1.67 14.25
CA SER A 98 -6.85 1.14 13.50
C SER A 98 -6.35 0.18 12.42
N LEU A 99 -6.82 -1.06 12.46
CA LEU A 99 -6.57 -2.01 11.37
C LEU A 99 -7.67 -1.84 10.32
N VAL A 100 -7.26 -1.60 9.09
CA VAL A 100 -8.16 -1.36 7.96
C VAL A 100 -8.08 -2.54 6.99
N PHE A 101 -9.25 -3.03 6.59
CA PHE A 101 -9.39 -4.13 5.65
C PHE A 101 -10.46 -3.78 4.62
N ALA A 102 -10.31 -4.30 3.41
CA ALA A 102 -11.32 -4.11 2.36
C ALA A 102 -11.56 -5.39 1.55
N PRO A 103 -12.25 -6.39 2.13
CA PRO A 103 -12.54 -7.64 1.42
C PRO A 103 -13.25 -7.38 0.08
N ASN A 104 -12.67 -7.91 -1.00
CA ASN A 104 -13.12 -7.75 -2.38
C ASN A 104 -13.27 -6.28 -2.83
N SER A 105 -12.63 -5.34 -2.13
CA SER A 105 -12.71 -3.91 -2.40
C SER A 105 -14.14 -3.36 -2.51
N LYS A 106 -15.13 -3.97 -1.83
CA LYS A 106 -16.54 -3.50 -1.84
C LYS A 106 -16.97 -2.86 -0.53
N ASN A 107 -16.43 -3.37 0.57
CA ASN A 107 -16.64 -2.83 1.91
C ASN A 107 -15.30 -2.51 2.51
N SER A 108 -15.24 -1.47 3.35
CA SER A 108 -14.04 -1.16 4.13
C SER A 108 -14.43 -1.20 5.60
N PHE A 109 -13.63 -1.92 6.37
CA PHE A 109 -13.77 -2.09 7.81
C PHE A 109 -12.58 -1.43 8.47
N SER A 110 -12.84 -0.76 9.60
CA SER A 110 -11.80 -0.27 10.49
C SER A 110 -12.08 -0.83 11.86
N VAL A 111 -11.09 -1.50 12.44
CA VAL A 111 -11.18 -2.14 13.76
C VAL A 111 -10.10 -1.54 14.64
N THR A 112 -10.50 -0.97 15.77
CA THR A 112 -9.55 -0.52 16.80
C THR A 112 -8.80 -1.73 17.35
N SER A 113 -7.47 -1.63 17.43
CA SER A 113 -6.58 -2.68 17.87
C SER A 113 -5.38 -2.10 18.60
N LEU A 114 -4.62 -2.93 19.30
CA LEU A 114 -3.22 -2.64 19.57
C LEU A 114 -2.36 -3.02 18.36
N VAL A 115 -1.14 -2.47 18.26
CA VAL A 115 -0.16 -2.88 17.24
C VAL A 115 0.05 -4.40 17.32
N PRO A 116 -0.24 -5.15 16.24
CA PRO A 116 0.01 -6.58 16.20
C PRO A 116 1.51 -6.89 16.14
N ILE A 117 1.97 -7.85 16.94
CA ILE A 117 3.38 -8.24 17.09
C ILE A 117 3.60 -9.64 16.49
N ASP A 118 4.70 -9.79 15.76
CA ASP A 118 5.16 -11.06 15.19
C ASP A 118 5.44 -12.09 16.29
N GLN A 119 4.96 -13.31 16.08
CA GLN A 119 5.13 -14.43 17.01
C GLN A 119 6.41 -15.24 16.77
N ASN A 120 7.25 -14.86 15.79
CA ASN A 120 8.53 -15.49 15.45
C ASN A 120 8.42 -17.01 15.17
N ASN A 121 7.30 -17.46 14.62
CA ASN A 121 6.96 -18.88 14.43
C ASN A 121 6.74 -19.25 12.94
N SER A 122 7.51 -18.64 12.03
CA SER A 122 7.32 -18.63 10.55
C SER A 122 7.53 -19.96 9.80
N ALA A 123 7.24 -21.10 10.42
CA ALA A 123 7.52 -22.43 9.88
C ALA A 123 6.81 -22.73 8.54
N ASP A 124 5.75 -22.01 8.20
CA ASP A 124 4.91 -22.23 7.01
C ASP A 124 4.94 -21.06 5.99
N GLY A 125 5.83 -20.07 6.19
CA GLY A 125 5.95 -18.92 5.30
C GLY A 125 4.92 -17.81 5.53
N TYR A 126 4.15 -17.89 6.63
CA TYR A 126 3.30 -16.81 7.11
C TYR A 126 4.03 -15.97 8.16
N LEU A 127 3.65 -14.70 8.21
CA LEU A 127 3.90 -13.80 9.32
C LEU A 127 2.67 -13.83 10.22
N ASP A 128 2.81 -14.48 11.38
CA ASP A 128 1.76 -14.58 12.38
C ASP A 128 1.87 -13.40 13.33
N VAL A 129 0.83 -12.57 13.37
CA VAL A 129 0.85 -11.32 14.13
C VAL A 129 -0.36 -11.22 15.05
N TYR A 130 -0.10 -11.07 16.34
CA TYR A 130 -1.12 -11.05 17.38
C TYR A 130 -1.10 -9.71 18.12
N ALA A 131 -2.28 -9.13 18.32
CA ALA A 131 -2.47 -7.96 19.18
C ALA A 131 -2.90 -8.39 20.59
N ASP A 132 -2.60 -7.54 21.59
CA ASP A 132 -3.01 -7.73 23.00
C ASP A 132 -2.63 -9.11 23.56
N GLY A 133 -1.40 -9.56 23.29
CA GLY A 133 -0.89 -10.85 23.78
C GLY A 133 -1.74 -12.05 23.38
N GLY A 134 -2.41 -11.98 22.22
CA GLY A 134 -3.28 -13.04 21.73
C GLY A 134 -4.75 -12.94 22.17
N LYS A 135 -5.21 -11.77 22.62
CA LYS A 135 -6.62 -11.52 22.95
C LYS A 135 -7.32 -10.60 21.96
N GLY A 136 -6.54 -9.93 21.10
CA GLY A 136 -7.04 -9.01 20.08
C GLY A 136 -7.10 -9.65 18.69
N ILE A 137 -6.72 -8.88 17.68
CA ILE A 137 -6.64 -9.37 16.29
C ILE A 137 -5.51 -10.38 16.16
N HIS A 138 -5.83 -11.51 15.52
CA HIS A 138 -4.89 -12.53 15.09
C HIS A 138 -4.91 -12.59 13.57
N SER A 139 -3.74 -12.56 12.95
CA SER A 139 -3.64 -12.65 11.50
C SER A 139 -2.46 -13.53 11.09
N HIS A 140 -2.65 -14.21 9.97
CA HIS A 140 -1.63 -14.97 9.26
C HIS A 140 -1.43 -14.29 7.91
N ILE A 141 -0.30 -13.60 7.74
CA ILE A 141 -0.03 -12.79 6.55
C ILE A 141 0.98 -13.50 5.66
N GLN A 142 0.62 -13.81 4.41
CA GLN A 142 1.58 -14.31 3.43
C GLN A 142 2.48 -13.17 2.94
N ILE A 143 3.61 -12.95 3.61
CA ILE A 143 4.50 -11.80 3.30
C ILE A 143 5.06 -11.87 1.88
N ALA A 144 5.26 -13.07 1.35
CA ALA A 144 5.71 -13.30 -0.02
C ALA A 144 4.68 -12.83 -1.07
N ASN A 145 3.41 -12.67 -0.69
CA ASN A 145 2.33 -12.22 -1.56
C ASN A 145 2.14 -10.69 -1.52
N ILE A 146 2.94 -9.95 -0.75
CA ILE A 146 2.88 -8.48 -0.73
C ILE A 146 3.66 -7.94 -1.92
N ALA A 147 2.97 -7.26 -2.84
CA ALA A 147 3.56 -6.71 -4.06
C ALA A 147 3.92 -5.22 -3.94
N ALA A 148 3.18 -4.47 -3.11
CA ALA A 148 3.46 -3.06 -2.89
C ALA A 148 3.10 -2.65 -1.46
N ILE A 149 3.81 -1.64 -0.95
CA ILE A 149 3.58 -1.07 0.37
C ILE A 149 3.58 0.45 0.24
N TYR A 150 2.59 1.10 0.83
CA TYR A 150 2.51 2.56 0.87
C TYR A 150 2.27 3.08 2.27
N ALA A 151 3.02 4.11 2.65
CA ALA A 151 2.62 5.03 3.70
C ALA A 151 1.82 6.17 3.07
N HIS A 152 0.76 6.61 3.75
CA HIS A 152 -0.02 7.79 3.35
C HIS A 152 -0.23 8.72 4.52
N ASP A 153 -0.26 10.01 4.23
CA ASP A 153 -0.56 11.09 5.17
C ASP A 153 -1.49 12.11 4.50
N LEU A 154 -2.79 11.92 4.70
CA LEU A 154 -3.84 12.65 4.00
C LEU A 154 -4.46 13.72 4.90
N PRO A 155 -4.46 15.00 4.50
CA PRO A 155 -5.15 16.03 5.26
C PRO A 155 -6.66 15.79 5.26
N ASN A 156 -7.30 16.04 6.40
CA ASN A 156 -8.75 16.20 6.47
C ASN A 156 -9.14 17.63 6.05
N GLY A 157 -10.43 17.84 5.75
CA GLY A 157 -10.95 19.13 5.29
C GLY A 157 -10.87 20.25 6.34
N ASP A 158 -10.61 19.92 7.61
CA ASP A 158 -10.41 20.87 8.70
C ASP A 158 -8.97 21.40 8.81
N GLY A 159 -8.03 20.86 8.01
CA GLY A 159 -6.61 21.25 8.01
C GLY A 159 -5.83 20.89 9.27
N LYS A 160 -6.45 20.23 10.27
CA LYS A 160 -5.83 19.88 11.56
C LYS A 160 -5.65 18.38 11.70
N ASN A 161 -6.69 17.65 11.33
CA ASN A 161 -6.76 16.21 11.46
C ASN A 161 -6.24 15.53 10.19
N ARG A 162 -5.71 14.32 10.35
CA ARG A 162 -5.01 13.62 9.26
C ARG A 162 -5.32 12.13 9.31
N THR A 163 -5.38 11.51 8.13
CA THR A 163 -5.44 10.06 7.99
C THR A 163 -4.06 9.55 7.63
N ARG A 164 -3.46 8.82 8.56
CA ARG A 164 -2.07 8.34 8.49
C ARG A 164 -2.05 6.85 8.62
N GLY A 165 -1.37 6.15 7.72
CA GLY A 165 -1.26 4.69 7.83
C GLY A 165 -0.31 4.06 6.83
N ILE A 166 0.02 2.80 7.11
CA ILE A 166 0.83 1.92 6.26
C ILE A 166 -0.10 0.87 5.67
N SER A 167 -0.10 0.68 4.36
CA SER A 167 -1.00 -0.23 3.65
C SER A 167 -0.21 -1.20 2.79
N PHE A 168 -0.52 -2.49 2.94
CA PHE A 168 0.12 -3.59 2.24
C PHE A 168 -0.84 -4.13 1.17
N TYR A 169 -0.35 -4.23 -0.06
CA TYR A 169 -1.17 -4.61 -1.22
C TYR A 169 -0.66 -5.89 -1.86
N GLY A 170 -1.61 -6.73 -2.27
CA GLY A 170 -1.33 -7.96 -3.01
C GLY A 170 -0.97 -7.71 -4.48
N PRO A 171 -0.67 -8.76 -5.27
CA PRO A 171 -0.24 -8.63 -6.66
C PRO A 171 -1.32 -8.08 -7.59
N THR A 172 -2.59 -8.23 -7.21
CA THR A 172 -3.75 -7.65 -7.90
C THR A 172 -4.02 -6.20 -7.52
N GLY A 173 -3.29 -5.67 -6.52
CA GLY A 173 -3.48 -4.32 -5.99
C GLY A 173 -4.58 -4.21 -4.92
N ASP A 174 -5.16 -5.33 -4.49
CA ASP A 174 -6.11 -5.35 -3.37
C ASP A 174 -5.38 -5.16 -2.03
N LEU A 175 -5.99 -4.44 -1.08
CA LEU A 175 -5.47 -4.25 0.26
C LEU A 175 -5.52 -5.58 1.02
N ILE A 176 -4.36 -6.03 1.49
CA ILE A 176 -4.24 -7.16 2.41
C ILE A 176 -4.58 -6.67 3.82
N ILE A 177 -3.87 -5.65 4.28
CA ILE A 177 -4.08 -5.01 5.57
C ILE A 177 -3.53 -3.59 5.56
N GLY A 178 -4.20 -2.69 6.26
CA GLY A 178 -3.67 -1.38 6.61
C GLY A 178 -3.53 -1.20 8.11
N VAL A 179 -2.40 -0.65 8.56
CA VAL A 179 -2.17 -0.25 9.95
C VAL A 179 -2.17 1.28 10.02
N TYR A 180 -3.25 1.84 10.57
CA TYR A 180 -3.51 3.28 10.57
C TYR A 180 -3.21 3.86 11.95
N ALA A 181 -2.34 4.88 11.98
CA ALA A 181 -2.00 5.64 13.16
C ALA A 181 -3.07 6.68 13.50
N SER A 182 -3.82 7.18 12.52
CA SER A 182 -4.99 8.02 12.74
C SER A 182 -5.94 7.96 11.54
N ILE A 183 -7.24 8.14 11.77
CA ILE A 183 -8.26 8.26 10.72
C ILE A 183 -9.08 9.52 10.99
N LYS A 184 -8.92 10.53 10.13
CA LYS A 184 -9.60 11.83 10.25
C LYS A 184 -9.53 12.36 11.69
N ALA A 185 -10.69 12.64 12.29
CA ALA A 185 -10.83 13.20 13.64
C ALA A 185 -11.06 12.14 14.72
N ASP A 186 -10.91 10.86 14.39
CA ASP A 186 -11.05 9.79 15.38
C ASP A 186 -9.93 9.90 16.43
N PRO A 187 -10.20 9.56 17.70
CA PRO A 187 -9.17 9.53 18.72
C PRO A 187 -7.99 8.64 18.31
N PHE A 188 -6.77 9.11 18.51
CA PHE A 188 -5.56 8.35 18.17
C PHE A 188 -4.50 8.42 19.28
N ASP A 189 -3.61 7.42 19.28
CA ASP A 189 -2.47 7.37 20.19
C ASP A 189 -1.30 8.19 19.62
N PRO A 190 -0.74 9.17 20.35
CA PRO A 190 0.43 9.91 19.91
C PRO A 190 1.63 9.02 19.54
N LYS A 191 1.81 7.88 20.23
CA LYS A 191 2.87 6.91 19.90
C LYS A 191 2.69 6.29 18.52
N ALA A 192 1.43 6.11 18.07
CA ALA A 192 1.15 5.63 16.73
C ALA A 192 1.58 6.66 15.68
N ALA A 193 1.34 7.96 15.95
CA ALA A 193 1.77 9.04 15.06
C ALA A 193 3.30 9.15 14.97
N GLU A 194 4.00 9.03 16.09
CA GLU A 194 5.47 9.00 16.13
C GLU A 194 6.04 7.77 15.42
N GLY A 195 5.43 6.61 15.64
CA GLY A 195 5.78 5.36 14.97
C GLY A 195 5.60 5.47 13.45
N PHE A 196 4.44 5.96 13.02
CA PHE A 196 4.15 6.22 11.63
C PHE A 196 5.20 7.12 10.97
N ALA A 197 5.63 8.20 11.63
CA ALA A 197 6.67 9.08 11.09
C ALA A 197 7.98 8.33 10.80
N ARG A 198 8.39 7.42 11.69
CA ARG A 198 9.58 6.58 11.46
C ARG A 198 9.39 5.63 10.28
N THR A 199 8.22 5.01 10.15
CA THR A 199 7.93 4.10 9.02
C THR A 199 7.75 4.85 7.70
N TRP A 200 7.23 6.07 7.74
CA TRP A 200 7.17 6.97 6.59
C TRP A 200 8.58 7.29 6.08
N ASP A 201 9.49 7.71 6.96
CA ASP A 201 10.87 8.03 6.59
C ASP A 201 11.61 6.82 6.01
N LEU A 202 11.37 5.63 6.56
CA LEU A 202 11.86 4.37 6.00
C LEU A 202 11.40 4.19 4.55
N LEU A 203 10.09 4.30 4.28
CA LEU A 203 9.52 4.10 2.95
C LEU A 203 9.91 5.22 1.97
N LYS A 204 10.08 6.45 2.45
CA LYS A 204 10.57 7.58 1.65
C LYS A 204 12.00 7.35 1.14
N GLY A 205 12.81 6.59 1.88
CA GLY A 205 14.15 6.18 1.45
C GLY A 205 14.17 5.04 0.41
N MET A 206 13.03 4.43 0.10
CA MET A 206 12.92 3.30 -0.83
C MET A 206 12.56 3.75 -2.25
N LYS A 207 12.86 2.90 -3.24
CA LYS A 207 12.52 3.17 -4.63
C LYS A 207 11.01 3.07 -4.85
N ARG A 208 10.40 4.17 -5.33
CA ARG A 208 8.98 4.18 -5.68
C ARG A 208 8.64 3.14 -6.74
N PRO A 209 7.49 2.46 -6.63
CA PRO A 209 7.03 1.52 -7.65
C PRO A 209 6.59 2.26 -8.92
N CYS A 210 6.07 3.49 -8.76
CA CYS A 210 5.57 4.35 -9.82
C CYS A 210 6.34 5.68 -9.77
N ALA A 211 7.02 6.01 -10.87
CA ALA A 211 7.82 7.22 -11.04
C ALA A 211 7.59 7.81 -12.44
#